data_AF-A0AA97H9Y3-F1
#
_entry.id   AF-A0AA97H9Y3-F1
#
_cell.length_a   1.000
_cell.length_b   1.000
_cell.length_c   1.000
_cell.angle_alpha   90.00
_cell.angle_beta   90.00
_cell.angle_gamma   90.00
#
_symmetry.space_group_name_H-M   'P 1'
#
loop_
_entity.id
_entity.type
_entity.pdbx_description
1 polymer ?
#
loop_
_entity_poly.entity_id
_entity_poly.type
_entity_poly.pdbx_seq_one_letter_code
_entity_poly.pdbx_strand_id
1 'polypeptide(L)'
;MMLSAKDRVYAAAEEISAERRPTVSTVRAAAGVSNADATRYLKEWNEERQAVGGQVAATPPALLESAARLAGATWAEAVTLANERHAAIEALWVQERRDKDQEIAELVADLDAASAEKDATATAHAEELARLQERRTGLERQIAELGQKLEESQNAERTAASEAADAVRALAIAEARAATLEEAHNALLARITPQAGAAEQ
;
A
#
# COMPACT_ATOMS: atom_id res chain seq x y z
N MET A 1 -34.74 57.09 -75.54
CA MET A 1 -34.98 55.76 -76.14
C MET A 1 -35.81 54.96 -75.16
N MET A 2 -37.02 54.52 -75.52
CA MET A 2 -37.82 53.66 -74.64
C MET A 2 -37.21 52.25 -74.63
N LEU A 3 -36.72 51.80 -73.48
CA LEU A 3 -36.24 50.43 -73.28
C LEU A 3 -37.37 49.43 -73.57
N SER A 4 -37.06 48.35 -74.29
CA SER A 4 -38.03 47.30 -74.60
C SER A 4 -38.60 46.68 -73.32
N ALA A 5 -39.81 46.11 -73.40
CA ALA A 5 -40.36 45.35 -72.29
C ALA A 5 -39.44 44.17 -71.88
N LYS A 6 -38.71 43.58 -72.84
CA LYS A 6 -37.70 42.54 -72.57
C LYS A 6 -36.53 43.08 -71.75
N ASP A 7 -35.94 44.20 -72.17
CA ASP A 7 -34.76 44.80 -71.50
C ASP A 7 -35.07 45.21 -70.07
N ARG A 8 -36.27 45.77 -69.83
CA ARG A 8 -36.73 46.14 -68.48
C ARG A 8 -36.93 44.92 -67.58
N VAL A 9 -37.48 43.83 -68.13
CA VAL A 9 -37.65 42.58 -67.38
C VAL A 9 -36.31 41.94 -67.04
N TYR A 10 -35.35 41.92 -67.98
CA TYR A 10 -34.03 41.35 -67.76
C TYR A 10 -33.23 42.15 -66.73
N ALA A 11 -33.24 43.49 -66.84
CA ALA A 11 -32.57 44.35 -65.86
C ALA A 11 -33.15 44.18 -64.45
N ALA A 12 -34.48 44.16 -64.32
CA ALA A 12 -35.16 43.92 -63.04
C ALA A 12 -34.89 42.51 -62.50
N ALA A 13 -34.85 41.50 -63.36
CA ALA A 13 -34.54 40.13 -62.96
C ALA A 13 -33.10 40.01 -62.44
N GLU A 14 -32.11 40.62 -63.10
CA GLU A 14 -30.72 40.64 -62.64
C GLU A 14 -30.57 41.33 -61.27
N GLU A 15 -31.15 42.53 -61.12
CA GLU A 15 -31.09 43.29 -59.86
C GLU A 15 -31.73 42.50 -58.71
N ILE A 16 -32.91 41.90 -58.92
CA ILE A 16 -33.58 41.09 -57.91
C ILE A 16 -32.76 39.83 -57.62
N SER A 17 -32.17 39.20 -58.64
CA SER A 17 -31.41 37.95 -58.50
C SER A 17 -30.15 38.05 -57.65
N ALA A 18 -29.62 39.26 -57.47
CA ALA A 18 -28.48 39.51 -56.61
C ALA A 18 -28.80 39.23 -55.12
N GLU A 19 -30.05 39.43 -54.71
CA GLU A 19 -30.49 39.27 -53.32
C GLU A 19 -31.42 38.07 -53.11
N ARG A 20 -32.28 37.77 -54.08
CA ARG A 20 -33.32 36.75 -53.95
C ARG A 20 -33.79 36.20 -55.29
N ARG A 21 -34.45 35.04 -55.27
CA ARG A 21 -34.99 34.45 -56.49
C ARG A 21 -36.07 35.36 -57.11
N PRO A 22 -35.93 35.83 -58.36
CA PRO A 22 -36.94 36.66 -59.01
C PRO A 22 -38.23 35.89 -59.24
N THR A 23 -39.37 36.54 -58.99
CA THR A 23 -40.71 36.00 -59.26
C THR A 23 -41.44 36.89 -60.27
N VAL A 24 -42.43 36.34 -60.98
CA VAL A 24 -43.20 37.10 -61.98
C VAL A 24 -43.82 38.37 -61.36
N SER A 25 -44.31 38.29 -60.11
CA SER A 25 -44.92 39.43 -59.42
C SER A 25 -43.91 40.53 -59.06
N THR A 26 -42.71 40.14 -58.61
CA THR A 26 -41.65 41.08 -58.20
C THR A 26 -41.01 41.76 -59.42
N VAL A 27 -40.77 40.99 -60.48
CA VAL A 27 -40.23 41.49 -61.75
C VAL A 27 -41.23 42.37 -62.47
N ARG A 28 -42.54 42.03 -62.45
CA ARG A 28 -43.60 42.89 -62.99
C ARG A 28 -43.67 44.24 -62.28
N ALA A 29 -43.59 44.22 -60.95
CA ALA A 29 -43.64 45.43 -60.14
C ALA A 29 -42.41 46.34 -60.38
N ALA A 30 -41.22 45.75 -60.49
CA ALA A 30 -39.97 46.48 -60.72
C ALA A 30 -39.82 46.99 -62.18
N ALA A 31 -40.20 46.19 -63.17
CA ALA A 31 -40.05 46.54 -64.59
C ALA A 31 -41.22 47.38 -65.15
N GLY A 32 -42.37 47.42 -64.48
CA GLY A 32 -43.55 48.16 -64.92
C GLY A 32 -44.10 47.65 -66.26
N VAL A 33 -44.19 46.33 -66.42
CA VAL A 33 -44.65 45.66 -67.65
C VAL A 33 -45.94 44.87 -67.44
N SER A 34 -46.55 44.37 -68.52
CA SER A 34 -47.72 43.50 -68.42
C SER A 34 -47.36 42.15 -67.78
N ASN A 35 -48.35 41.45 -67.23
CA ASN A 35 -48.13 40.12 -66.65
C ASN A 35 -47.67 39.10 -67.71
N ALA A 36 -48.12 39.26 -68.96
CA ALA A 36 -47.73 38.40 -70.07
C ALA A 36 -46.24 38.57 -70.42
N ASP A 37 -45.78 39.82 -70.49
CA ASP A 37 -44.37 40.12 -70.77
C ASP A 37 -43.45 39.69 -69.63
N ALA A 38 -43.86 39.93 -68.37
CA ALA A 38 -43.09 39.48 -67.21
C ALA A 38 -42.97 37.95 -67.17
N THR A 39 -44.04 37.21 -67.46
CA THR A 39 -44.01 35.74 -67.47
C THR A 39 -43.12 35.20 -68.59
N ARG A 40 -43.25 35.77 -69.80
CA ARG A 40 -42.50 35.34 -70.97
C ARG A 40 -41.00 35.63 -70.81
N TYR A 41 -40.63 36.87 -70.55
CA TYR A 41 -39.22 37.28 -70.55
C TYR A 41 -38.49 36.83 -69.28
N LEU A 42 -39.16 36.67 -68.14
CA LEU A 42 -38.53 36.04 -66.96
C LEU A 42 -38.25 34.55 -67.20
N LYS A 43 -39.10 33.86 -67.97
CA LYS A 43 -38.85 32.47 -68.37
C LYS A 43 -37.65 32.40 -69.31
N GLU A 44 -37.62 33.24 -70.36
CA GLU A 44 -36.48 33.34 -71.28
C GLU A 44 -35.16 33.65 -70.54
N TRP A 45 -35.16 34.61 -69.61
CA TRP A 45 -33.98 34.95 -68.78
C TRP A 45 -33.51 33.78 -67.89
N ASN A 46 -34.44 33.04 -67.27
CA ASN A 46 -34.08 31.88 -66.45
C ASN A 46 -33.48 30.74 -67.30
N GLU A 47 -34.03 30.50 -68.49
CA GLU A 47 -33.52 29.50 -69.44
C GLU A 47 -32.11 29.88 -69.94
N GLU A 48 -31.89 31.16 -70.26
CA GLU A 48 -30.57 31.67 -70.66
C GLU A 48 -29.55 31.56 -69.51
N ARG A 49 -29.90 31.92 -68.28
CA ARG A 49 -29.00 31.75 -67.12
C ARG A 49 -28.66 30.30 -66.81
N GLN A 50 -29.62 29.38 -66.94
CA GLN A 50 -29.37 27.96 -66.76
C GLN A 50 -28.45 27.42 -67.86
N ALA A 51 -28.61 27.88 -69.10
CA ALA A 51 -27.74 27.52 -70.20
C ALA A 51 -26.29 28.02 -69.98
N VAL A 52 -26.11 29.23 -69.45
CA VAL A 52 -24.78 29.77 -69.07
C VAL A 52 -24.19 28.99 -67.89
N GLY A 53 -25.00 28.59 -66.90
CA GLY A 53 -24.55 27.73 -65.79
C GLY A 53 -24.11 26.33 -66.24
N GLY A 54 -24.58 25.85 -67.39
CA GLY A 54 -24.14 24.61 -68.02
C GLY A 54 -22.79 24.70 -68.76
N GLN A 55 -22.21 25.90 -68.90
CA GLN A 55 -20.94 26.14 -69.61
C GLN A 55 -19.73 26.25 -68.67
N VAL A 56 -19.75 25.58 -67.50
CA VAL A 56 -18.51 25.38 -66.74
C VAL A 56 -17.67 24.37 -67.51
N ALA A 57 -16.60 24.85 -68.15
CA ALA A 57 -15.68 24.00 -68.89
C ALA A 57 -15.18 22.86 -68.00
N ALA A 58 -15.16 21.64 -68.53
CA ALA A 58 -14.64 20.48 -67.81
C ALA A 58 -13.22 20.76 -67.32
N THR A 59 -12.95 20.49 -66.04
CA THR A 59 -11.62 20.64 -65.44
C THR A 59 -10.58 19.93 -66.31
N PRO A 60 -9.47 20.58 -66.70
CA PRO A 60 -8.47 19.98 -67.57
C PRO A 60 -7.95 18.64 -67.00
N PRO A 61 -7.85 17.56 -67.81
CA PRO A 61 -7.40 16.24 -67.35
C PRO A 61 -6.02 16.26 -66.66
N ALA A 62 -5.10 17.12 -67.12
CA ALA A 62 -3.78 17.27 -66.52
C ALA A 62 -3.85 17.80 -65.08
N LEU A 63 -4.82 18.68 -64.77
CA LEU A 63 -5.02 19.17 -63.41
C LEU A 63 -5.56 18.06 -62.51
N LEU A 64 -6.53 17.27 -63.00
CA LEU A 64 -7.05 16.11 -62.26
C LEU A 64 -5.97 15.06 -61.99
N GLU A 65 -5.09 14.80 -62.97
CA GLU A 65 -3.98 13.87 -62.81
C GLU A 65 -2.94 14.39 -61.80
N SER A 66 -2.60 15.68 -61.86
CA SER A 66 -1.69 16.30 -60.88
C SER A 66 -2.26 16.26 -59.46
N ALA A 67 -3.56 16.52 -59.30
CA ALA A 67 -4.24 16.44 -58.01
C ALA A 67 -4.30 15.01 -57.48
N ALA A 68 -4.57 14.02 -58.35
CA ALA A 68 -4.57 12.61 -57.96
C ALA A 68 -3.17 12.13 -57.56
N ARG A 69 -2.12 12.53 -58.29
CA ARG A 69 -0.72 12.22 -57.94
C ARG A 69 -0.32 12.85 -56.61
N LEU A 70 -0.65 14.12 -56.38
CA LEU A 70 -0.37 14.79 -55.10
C LEU A 70 -1.11 14.12 -53.94
N ALA A 71 -2.40 13.84 -54.10
CA ALA A 71 -3.19 13.14 -53.08
C ALA A 71 -2.59 11.76 -52.77
N GLY A 72 -2.20 11.00 -53.79
CA GLY A 72 -1.53 9.72 -53.65
C GLY A 72 -0.19 9.82 -52.90
N ALA A 73 0.63 10.81 -53.23
CA ALA A 73 1.91 11.05 -52.55
C ALA A 73 1.70 11.42 -51.08
N THR A 74 0.79 12.37 -50.79
CA THR A 74 0.49 12.77 -49.40
C THR A 74 -0.10 11.63 -48.58
N TRP A 75 -0.91 10.78 -49.19
CA TRP A 75 -1.46 9.59 -48.53
C TRP A 75 -0.36 8.57 -48.24
N ALA A 76 0.53 8.30 -49.20
CA ALA A 76 1.65 7.39 -48.99
C ALA A 76 2.57 7.89 -47.86
N GLU A 77 2.89 9.19 -47.83
CA GLU A 77 3.66 9.79 -46.74
C GLU A 77 2.95 9.67 -45.38
N ALA A 78 1.64 9.94 -45.34
CA ALA A 78 0.85 9.81 -44.12
C ALA A 78 0.82 8.37 -43.61
N VAL A 79 0.69 7.38 -44.51
CA VAL A 79 0.71 5.94 -44.17
C VAL A 79 2.09 5.54 -43.64
N THR A 80 3.17 5.96 -44.30
CA THR A 80 4.53 5.69 -43.83
C THR A 80 4.76 6.26 -42.44
N LEU A 81 4.42 7.53 -42.21
CA LEU A 81 4.57 8.17 -40.90
C LEU A 81 3.71 7.49 -39.82
N ALA A 82 2.48 7.07 -40.16
CA ALA A 82 1.62 6.35 -39.24
C ALA A 82 2.22 4.99 -38.84
N ASN A 83 2.77 4.25 -39.80
CA ASN A 83 3.42 2.96 -39.55
C ASN A 83 4.69 3.13 -38.70
N GLU A 84 5.52 4.12 -39.00
CA GLU A 84 6.72 4.43 -38.21
C GLU A 84 6.38 4.78 -36.76
N ARG A 85 5.37 5.63 -36.56
CA ARG A 85 4.89 5.97 -35.21
C ARG A 85 4.31 4.78 -34.47
N HIS A 86 3.54 3.95 -35.16
CA HIS A 86 2.96 2.75 -34.57
C HIS A 86 4.06 1.78 -34.13
N ALA A 87 5.02 1.48 -35.00
CA ALA A 87 6.15 0.62 -34.69
C ALA A 87 6.99 1.17 -33.52
N ALA A 88 7.20 2.48 -33.45
CA ALA A 88 7.91 3.12 -32.34
C ALA A 88 7.16 2.96 -31.00
N ILE A 89 5.83 3.15 -31.00
CA ILE A 89 4.99 2.95 -29.81
C ILE A 89 4.99 1.47 -29.39
N GLU A 90 4.84 0.54 -30.33
CA GLU A 90 4.88 -0.89 -30.03
C GLU A 90 6.22 -1.31 -29.43
N ALA A 91 7.33 -0.80 -29.97
CA ALA A 91 8.66 -1.07 -29.42
C ALA A 91 8.81 -0.55 -27.98
N LEU A 92 8.34 0.67 -27.70
CA LEU A 92 8.32 1.24 -26.35
C LEU A 92 7.46 0.40 -25.41
N TRP A 93 6.27 -0.01 -25.85
CA TRP A 93 5.36 -0.83 -25.04
C TRP A 93 5.93 -2.21 -24.71
N VAL A 94 6.58 -2.86 -25.68
CA VAL A 94 7.26 -4.14 -25.45
C VAL A 94 8.40 -3.97 -24.45
N GLN A 95 9.14 -2.86 -24.54
CA GLN A 95 10.21 -2.58 -23.59
C GLN A 95 9.67 -2.31 -22.19
N GLU A 96 8.70 -1.41 -22.04
CA GLU A 96 8.06 -1.10 -20.75
C GLU A 96 7.47 -2.35 -20.11
N ARG A 97 6.87 -3.24 -20.90
CA ARG A 97 6.35 -4.51 -20.41
C ARG A 97 7.46 -5.40 -19.87
N ARG A 98 8.58 -5.54 -20.58
CA ARG A 98 9.74 -6.32 -20.11
C ARG A 98 10.32 -5.75 -18.83
N ASP A 99 10.48 -4.43 -18.77
CA ASP A 99 11.02 -3.74 -17.60
C ASP A 99 10.11 -3.95 -16.39
N LYS A 100 8.78 -3.87 -16.59
CA LYS A 100 7.79 -4.17 -15.54
C LYS A 100 7.79 -5.63 -15.11
N ASP A 101 7.85 -6.56 -16.06
CA ASP A 101 7.90 -7.99 -15.74
C ASP A 101 9.18 -8.31 -14.93
N GLN A 102 10.30 -7.64 -15.24
CA GLN A 102 11.54 -7.74 -14.47
C GLN A 102 11.40 -7.13 -13.08
N GLU A 103 10.90 -5.90 -12.95
CA GLU A 103 10.67 -5.24 -11.65
C GLU A 103 9.76 -6.07 -10.75
N ILE A 104 8.68 -6.64 -11.30
CA ILE A 104 7.79 -7.55 -10.57
C ILE A 104 8.54 -8.79 -10.09
N ALA A 105 9.39 -9.40 -10.94
CA ALA A 105 10.17 -10.57 -10.56
C ALA A 105 11.17 -10.26 -9.43
N GLU A 106 11.82 -9.09 -9.48
CA GLU A 106 12.72 -8.61 -8.44
C GLU A 106 11.97 -8.38 -7.12
N LEU A 107 10.83 -7.68 -7.15
CA LEU A 107 10.00 -7.43 -5.97
C LEU A 107 9.46 -8.70 -5.33
N VAL A 108 9.09 -9.71 -6.15
CA VAL A 108 8.67 -11.02 -5.64
C VAL A 108 9.83 -11.73 -4.95
N ALA A 109 11.02 -11.74 -5.56
CA ALA A 109 12.21 -12.35 -4.97
C ALA A 109 12.59 -11.68 -3.64
N ASP A 110 12.54 -10.35 -3.58
CA ASP A 110 12.80 -9.58 -2.35
C ASP A 110 11.76 -9.86 -1.27
N LEU A 111 10.47 -9.96 -1.64
CA LEU A 111 9.40 -10.30 -0.71
C LEU A 111 9.55 -11.72 -0.15
N ASP A 112 9.89 -12.69 -0.99
CA ASP A 112 10.14 -14.06 -0.58
C ASP A 112 11.34 -14.14 0.36
N ALA A 113 12.43 -13.44 0.06
CA ALA A 113 13.62 -13.36 0.92
C ALA A 113 13.29 -12.73 2.28
N ALA A 114 12.59 -11.59 2.29
CA ALA A 114 12.18 -10.92 3.52
C ALA A 114 11.21 -11.78 4.35
N SER A 115 10.32 -12.52 3.70
CA SER A 115 9.41 -13.44 4.38
C SER A 115 10.17 -14.61 5.01
N ALA A 116 11.14 -15.19 4.30
CA ALA A 116 11.98 -16.26 4.82
C ALA A 116 12.84 -15.79 6.01
N GLU A 117 13.43 -14.59 5.93
CA GLU A 117 14.21 -14.01 7.03
C GLU A 117 13.34 -13.75 8.27
N LYS A 118 12.15 -13.19 8.07
CA LYS A 118 11.18 -12.97 9.15
C LYS A 118 10.81 -14.29 9.83
N ASP A 119 10.48 -15.32 9.05
CA ASP A 119 10.09 -16.62 9.60
C ASP A 119 11.25 -17.28 10.36
N ALA A 120 12.47 -17.23 9.81
CA ALA A 120 13.66 -17.72 10.50
C ALA A 120 13.91 -16.99 11.83
N THR A 121 13.76 -15.66 11.83
CA THR A 121 13.92 -14.83 13.03
C THR A 121 12.82 -15.13 14.06
N ALA A 122 11.58 -15.32 13.62
CA ALA A 122 10.46 -15.68 14.48
C ALA A 122 10.68 -17.04 15.15
N THR A 123 11.16 -18.04 14.40
CA THR A 123 11.52 -19.35 14.94
C THR A 123 12.65 -19.24 15.97
N ALA A 124 13.72 -18.51 15.65
CA ALA A 124 14.85 -18.32 16.57
C ALA A 124 14.42 -17.66 17.89
N HIS A 125 13.57 -16.63 17.83
CA HIS A 125 13.03 -15.99 19.03
C HIS A 125 12.09 -16.90 19.83
N ALA A 126 11.27 -17.73 19.17
CA ALA A 126 10.42 -18.69 19.85
C ALA A 126 11.25 -19.74 20.61
N GLU A 127 12.34 -20.23 20.00
CA GLU A 127 13.28 -21.16 20.65
C GLU A 127 14.00 -20.52 21.84
N GLU A 128 14.46 -19.27 21.70
CA GLU A 128 15.10 -18.53 22.79
C GLU A 128 14.13 -18.31 23.96
N LEU A 129 12.89 -17.92 23.68
CA LEU A 129 11.85 -17.76 24.70
C LEU A 129 11.57 -19.08 25.43
N ALA A 130 11.44 -20.19 24.71
CA ALA A 130 11.23 -21.50 25.31
C ALA A 130 12.40 -21.88 26.24
N ARG A 131 13.64 -21.67 25.79
CA ARG A 131 14.85 -21.91 26.59
C ARG A 131 14.91 -21.04 27.85
N LEU A 132 14.57 -19.76 27.73
CA LEU A 132 14.53 -18.83 28.87
C LEU A 132 13.43 -19.21 29.87
N GLN A 133 12.26 -19.64 29.39
CA GLN A 133 11.17 -20.13 30.23
C GLN A 133 11.57 -21.40 30.98
N GLU A 134 12.20 -22.37 30.30
CA GLU A 134 12.71 -23.58 30.96
C GLU A 134 13.76 -23.24 32.03
N ARG A 135 14.71 -22.35 31.70
CA ARG A 135 15.72 -21.90 32.67
C ARG A 135 15.08 -21.21 33.88
N ARG A 136 14.08 -20.35 33.63
CA ARG A 136 13.36 -19.65 34.69
C ARG A 136 12.64 -20.63 35.61
N THR A 137 11.89 -21.57 35.06
CA THR A 137 11.18 -22.59 35.87
C THR A 137 12.14 -23.50 36.64
N GLY A 138 13.30 -23.82 36.05
CA GLY A 138 14.38 -24.53 36.74
C GLY A 138 14.94 -23.75 37.93
N LEU A 139 15.20 -22.46 37.76
CA LEU A 139 15.67 -21.58 38.84
C LEU A 139 14.60 -21.39 39.93
N GLU A 140 13.33 -21.21 39.56
CA GLU A 140 12.22 -21.12 40.52
C GLU A 140 12.12 -22.39 41.38
N ARG A 141 12.32 -23.58 40.78
CA ARG A 141 12.38 -24.85 41.52
C ARG A 141 13.58 -24.91 42.47
N GLN A 142 14.77 -24.52 42.00
CA GLN A 142 15.98 -24.49 42.84
C GLN A 142 15.83 -23.54 44.03
N ILE A 143 15.22 -22.36 43.83
CA ILE A 143 14.94 -21.41 44.91
C ILE A 143 13.98 -22.04 45.94
N ALA A 144 12.93 -22.72 45.49
CA ALA A 144 12.00 -23.41 46.39
C ALA A 144 12.68 -24.52 47.20
N GLU A 145 13.51 -25.35 46.55
CA GLU A 145 14.27 -26.42 47.20
C GLU A 145 15.27 -25.87 48.23
N LEU A 146 16.00 -24.80 47.89
CA LEU A 146 16.93 -24.15 48.82
C LEU A 146 16.19 -23.50 49.99
N GLY A 147 15.01 -22.93 49.74
CA GLY A 147 14.14 -22.39 50.78
C GLY A 147 13.71 -23.46 51.80
N GLN A 148 13.29 -24.63 51.32
CA GLN A 148 12.93 -25.76 52.18
C GLN A 148 14.12 -26.26 53.00
N LYS A 149 15.29 -26.46 52.37
CA LYS A 149 16.51 -26.89 53.08
C LYS A 149 16.94 -25.88 54.15
N LEU A 150 16.79 -24.58 53.89
CA LEU A 150 17.10 -23.54 54.86
C LEU A 150 16.14 -23.61 56.07
N GLU A 151 14.84 -23.79 55.83
CA GLU A 151 13.85 -23.94 56.89
C GLU A 151 14.09 -25.20 57.74
N GLU A 152 14.38 -26.34 57.11
CA GLU A 152 14.77 -27.58 57.77
C GLU A 152 16.01 -27.39 58.64
N SER A 153 17.05 -26.73 58.11
CA SER A 153 18.28 -26.42 58.85
C SER A 153 18.02 -25.53 60.06
N GLN A 154 17.19 -24.49 59.91
CA GLN A 154 16.84 -23.60 61.02
C GLN A 154 16.05 -24.32 62.11
N ASN A 155 15.14 -25.22 61.73
CA ASN A 155 14.41 -26.03 62.69
C ASN A 155 15.32 -27.02 63.41
N ALA A 156 16.24 -27.67 62.70
CA ALA A 156 17.24 -28.55 63.30
C ALA A 156 18.15 -27.79 64.28
N GLU A 157 18.59 -26.58 63.93
CA GLU A 157 19.39 -25.71 64.81
C GLU A 157 18.62 -25.34 66.08
N ARG A 158 17.34 -24.96 65.98
CA ARG A 158 16.49 -24.66 67.15
C ARG A 158 16.31 -25.87 68.05
N THR A 159 16.07 -27.05 67.49
CA THR A 159 15.93 -28.29 68.25
C THR A 159 17.24 -28.63 68.96
N ALA A 160 18.37 -28.59 68.27
CA ALA A 160 19.68 -28.86 68.85
C ALA A 160 20.04 -27.86 69.96
N ALA A 161 19.70 -26.58 69.79
CA ALA A 161 19.90 -25.56 70.83
C ALA A 161 19.03 -25.82 72.07
N SER A 162 17.78 -26.27 71.90
CA SER A 162 16.90 -26.66 73.01
C SER A 162 17.44 -27.89 73.74
N GLU A 163 17.83 -28.93 73.02
CA GLU A 163 18.40 -30.16 73.59
C GLU A 163 19.71 -29.87 74.35
N ALA A 164 20.57 -29.02 73.80
CA ALA A 164 21.79 -28.59 74.47
C ALA A 164 21.49 -27.82 75.77
N ALA A 165 20.49 -26.94 75.78
CA ALA A 165 20.07 -26.22 76.99
C ALA A 165 19.52 -27.18 78.07
N ASP A 166 18.74 -28.18 77.67
CA ASP A 166 18.22 -29.20 78.59
C ASP A 166 19.34 -30.09 79.14
N ALA A 167 20.29 -30.50 78.31
CA ALA A 167 21.45 -31.27 78.73
C ALA A 167 22.33 -30.51 79.72
N VAL A 168 22.59 -29.21 79.46
CA VAL A 168 23.33 -28.33 80.39
C VAL A 168 22.60 -28.23 81.74
N ARG A 169 21.27 -28.09 81.72
CA ARG A 169 20.46 -28.05 82.95
C ARG A 169 20.51 -29.38 83.71
N ALA A 170 20.41 -30.51 83.02
CA ALA A 170 20.50 -31.83 83.62
C ALA A 170 21.88 -32.10 84.24
N LEU A 171 22.95 -31.68 83.55
CA LEU A 171 24.33 -31.75 84.05
C LEU A 171 24.49 -30.94 85.33
N ALA A 172 24.03 -29.68 85.35
CA ALA A 172 24.10 -28.83 86.55
C ALA A 172 23.34 -29.43 87.75
N ILE A 173 22.19 -30.07 87.52
CA ILE A 173 21.44 -30.78 88.56
C ILE A 173 22.22 -32.01 89.05
N ALA A 174 22.84 -32.76 88.14
CA ALA A 174 23.64 -33.94 88.49
C ALA A 174 24.88 -33.56 89.30
N GLU A 175 25.59 -32.51 88.89
CA GLU A 175 26.74 -31.94 89.61
C GLU A 175 26.35 -31.47 91.00
N ALA A 176 25.23 -30.73 91.14
CA ALA A 176 24.73 -30.31 92.44
C ALA A 176 24.40 -31.51 93.35
N ARG A 177 23.75 -32.56 92.82
CA ARG A 177 23.46 -33.78 93.58
C ARG A 177 24.73 -34.52 93.99
N ALA A 178 25.72 -34.60 93.11
CA ALA A 178 27.00 -35.23 93.40
C ALA A 178 27.74 -34.49 94.53
N ALA A 179 27.79 -33.15 94.46
CA ALA A 179 28.38 -32.32 95.51
C ALA A 179 27.68 -32.53 96.87
N THR A 180 26.34 -32.52 96.91
CA THR A 180 25.58 -32.78 98.15
C THR A 180 25.83 -34.20 98.69
N LEU A 181 25.91 -35.21 97.82
CA LEU A 181 26.21 -36.59 98.23
C LEU A 181 27.62 -36.71 98.81
N GLU A 182 28.60 -36.04 98.21
CA GLU A 182 29.97 -35.98 98.71
C GLU A 182 30.04 -35.29 100.08
N GLU A 183 29.36 -34.15 100.25
CA GLU A 183 29.27 -33.45 101.53
C GLU A 183 28.62 -34.33 102.62
N ALA A 184 27.49 -34.99 102.29
CA ALA A 184 26.83 -35.92 103.20
C ALA A 184 27.71 -37.14 103.55
N HIS A 185 28.43 -37.69 102.57
CA HIS A 185 29.36 -38.80 102.78
C HIS A 185 30.50 -38.40 103.72
N ASN A 186 31.12 -37.25 103.49
CA ASN A 186 32.18 -36.71 104.33
C ASN A 186 31.70 -36.45 105.77
N ALA A 187 30.49 -35.90 105.94
CA ALA A 187 29.89 -35.69 107.25
C ALA A 187 29.64 -37.01 108.00
N LEU A 188 29.20 -38.07 107.30
CA LEU A 188 29.06 -39.40 107.88
C LEU A 188 30.42 -40.00 108.27
N LEU A 189 31.44 -39.90 107.41
CA LEU A 189 32.79 -40.33 107.74
C LEU A 189 33.32 -39.62 108.98
N ALA A 190 33.17 -38.30 109.10
CA ALA A 190 33.57 -37.55 110.28
C ALA A 190 32.88 -38.02 111.58
N ARG A 191 31.66 -38.55 111.48
CA ARG A 191 30.91 -39.10 112.62
C ARG A 191 31.37 -40.51 113.03
N ILE A 192 31.88 -41.30 112.09
CA ILE A 192 32.28 -42.71 112.31
C ILE A 192 33.79 -42.82 112.58
N THR A 193 34.57 -41.82 112.17
CA THR A 193 36.00 -41.72 112.50
C THR A 193 36.13 -41.23 113.94
N PRO A 194 36.74 -41.99 114.87
CA PRO A 194 36.95 -41.52 116.23
C PRO A 194 37.89 -40.30 116.19
N GLN A 195 37.63 -39.29 117.02
CA GLN A 195 38.60 -38.25 117.33
C GLN A 195 39.85 -38.89 117.96
N ALA A 196 40.81 -39.31 117.13
CA ALA A 196 42.17 -39.53 117.58
C ALA A 196 42.80 -38.15 117.78
N GLY A 197 42.65 -37.59 118.99
CA GLY A 197 43.40 -36.41 119.43
C GLY A 197 42.54 -35.21 119.84
N ALA A 198 41.77 -35.35 120.91
CA ALA A 198 41.44 -34.23 121.79
C ALA A 198 41.23 -34.74 123.23
N ALA A 199 42.30 -35.34 123.76
CA ALA A 199 42.54 -35.42 125.20
C ALA A 199 43.97 -34.91 125.43
N GLU A 200 44.12 -34.14 126.51
CA GLU A 200 45.34 -33.48 127.03
C GLU A 200 45.56 -32.01 126.59
N GLN A 201 44.82 -31.08 127.22
CA GLN A 201 45.27 -30.37 128.44
C GLN A 201 44.09 -29.74 129.17
#